data_AF-A0A840VI20-F1
#
_entry.id   AF-A0A840VI20-F1
#
_cell.length_a   1.000
_cell.length_b   1.000
_cell.length_c   1.000
_cell.angle_alpha   90.00
_cell.angle_beta   90.00
_cell.angle_gamma   90.00
#
_symmetry.space_group_name_H-M   'P 1'
#
loop_
_entity.id
_entity.type
_entity.pdbx_description
1 polymer ?
#
loop_
_entity_poly.entity_id
_entity_poly.type
_entity_poly.pdbx_seq_one_letter_code
_entity_poly.pdbx_strand_id
1 'polypeptide(L)' 'MMGEPQEPRPLWVRDRQAVLSPAWSIHCGCGTAAYRFVWAMGGENQAFTDMDKVEISTLR' A
#
# COMPACT_ATOMS: atom_id res chain seq x y z
N MET A 1 -3.21 3.28 3.82
CA MET A 1 -2.14 3.27 4.83
C MET A 1 -0.84 3.09 4.08
N MET A 2 0.16 3.87 4.46
CA MET A 2 1.50 3.88 3.87
C MET A 2 2.53 4.01 4.99
N GLY A 3 3.82 3.94 4.71
CA GLY A 3 4.86 3.99 5.72
C GLY A 3 5.54 2.64 5.93
N GLU A 4 6.58 2.62 6.76
CA GLU A 4 7.18 1.37 7.21
C GLU A 4 6.15 0.59 8.06
N PRO A 5 6.21 -0.76 8.08
CA PRO A 5 5.28 -1.58 8.86
C PRO A 5 5.13 -1.19 10.34
N GLN A 6 6.21 -0.66 10.94
CA GLN A 6 6.27 -0.27 12.35
C GLN A 6 6.06 1.22 12.60
N GLU A 7 5.87 1.99 11.53
CA GLU A 7 5.54 3.41 11.60
C GLU A 7 4.54 3.79 10.50
N PRO A 8 3.37 3.13 10.43
CA PRO A 8 2.41 3.45 9.40
C PRO A 8 1.85 4.86 9.60
N ARG A 9 1.60 5.51 8.48
CA ARG A 9 0.97 6.81 8.37
C ARG A 9 -0.38 6.66 7.66
N PRO A 10 -1.42 7.29 8.21
CA PRO A 10 -2.74 7.22 7.63
C PRO A 10 -2.83 8.30 6.51
N LEU A 11 -3.41 7.95 5.34
CA LEU A 11 -3.55 8.87 4.19
C LEU A 11 -5.01 8.93 3.70
N TRP A 12 -5.54 10.15 3.58
CA TRP A 12 -6.95 10.43 3.33
C TRP A 12 -7.07 10.69 1.83
N VAL A 13 -7.62 9.71 1.11
CA VAL A 13 -7.65 9.70 -0.35
C VAL A 13 -9.09 9.86 -0.81
N ARG A 14 -9.34 10.82 -1.71
CA ARG A 14 -10.64 11.05 -2.35
C ARG A 14 -10.71 10.38 -3.72
N ASP A 15 -11.90 10.38 -4.32
CA ASP A 15 -12.12 9.85 -5.66
C ASP A 15 -11.09 10.42 -6.66
N ARG A 16 -10.57 9.54 -7.53
CA ARG A 16 -9.59 9.83 -8.59
C ARG A 16 -8.26 10.45 -8.14
N GLN A 17 -7.88 10.32 -6.88
CA GLN A 17 -6.52 10.64 -6.45
C GLN A 17 -5.60 9.43 -6.60
N ALA A 18 -4.33 9.70 -6.94
CA ALA A 18 -3.28 8.70 -6.99
C ALA A 18 -2.36 8.84 -5.77
N VAL A 19 -1.79 7.72 -5.34
CA VAL A 19 -0.82 7.65 -4.24
C VAL A 19 0.43 6.94 -4.76
N LEU A 20 1.59 7.53 -4.52
CA LEU A 20 2.88 6.90 -4.81
C LEU A 20 3.32 6.11 -3.58
N SER A 21 3.67 4.83 -3.77
CA SER A 21 4.21 3.97 -2.72
C SER A 21 5.70 3.73 -2.98
N PRO A 22 6.60 4.28 -2.13
CA PRO A 22 8.00 3.88 -2.14
C PRO A 22 8.18 2.39 -1.84
N ALA A 23 9.32 1.82 -2.24
CA ALA A 23 9.60 0.39 -2.08
C ALA A 23 9.59 -0.11 -0.62
N TRP A 24 9.97 0.76 0.32
CA TRP A 24 9.99 0.47 1.76
C TRP A 24 8.60 0.57 2.43
N SER A 25 7.59 1.04 1.71
CA SER A 25 6.26 1.34 2.25
C SER A 25 5.30 0.19 2.02
N ILE A 26 4.49 -0.11 3.05
CA ILE A 26 3.24 -0.86 2.83
C ILE A 26 2.27 -0.04 1.98
N HIS A 27 1.32 -0.70 1.33
CA HIS A 27 0.26 -0.04 0.55
C HIS A 27 -1.08 -0.79 0.67
N CYS A 28 -1.78 -0.62 1.78
CA CYS A 28 -3.11 -1.18 2.01
C CYS A 28 -4.17 -0.07 2.19
N GLY A 29 -5.44 -0.35 1.87
CA GLY A 29 -6.51 0.65 1.86
C GLY A 29 -7.81 0.15 2.46
N CYS A 30 -8.53 1.03 3.15
CA CYS A 30 -9.87 0.79 3.65
C CYS A 30 -10.75 1.99 3.29
N GLY A 31 -11.90 1.74 2.67
CA GLY A 31 -12.85 2.77 2.26
C GLY A 31 -14.01 2.89 3.23
N THR A 32 -14.62 4.08 3.27
CA THR A 32 -15.86 4.30 4.03
C THR A 32 -17.11 3.79 3.29
N ALA A 33 -16.95 3.39 2.02
CA ALA A 33 -17.95 2.75 1.17
C ALA A 33 -17.23 1.86 0.14
N ALA A 34 -17.99 1.19 -0.74
CA ALA A 34 -17.41 0.48 -1.86
C ALA A 34 -16.62 1.43 -2.78
N TYR A 35 -15.43 1.00 -3.19
CA TYR A 35 -14.54 1.75 -4.07
C TYR A 35 -13.84 0.81 -5.06
N ARG A 36 -13.25 1.39 -6.10
CA ARG A 36 -12.40 0.68 -7.06
C ARG A 36 -11.10 1.46 -7.22
N PHE A 37 -10.00 0.74 -7.40
CA PHE A 37 -8.70 1.32 -7.69
C PHE A 37 -7.98 0.51 -8.76
N VAL A 38 -6.96 1.13 -9.35
CA VAL A 38 -6.02 0.50 -10.28
C VAL A 38 -4.65 0.57 -9.62
N TRP A 39 -3.88 -0.52 -9.70
CA TRP A 39 -2.50 -0.55 -9.25
C TRP A 39 -1.58 -0.79 -10.45
N ALA A 40 -0.39 -0.21 -10.37
CA ALA A 40 0.69 -0.39 -11.32
C ALA A 40 2.00 -0.43 -10.54
N MET A 41 2.91 -1.31 -10.94
CA MET A 41 4.23 -1.43 -10.34
C MET A 41 5.30 -1.44 -11.42
N GLY A 42 6.47 -0.93 -11.06
CA GLY A 42 7.67 -0.98 -11.88
C GLY A 42 8.87 -1.14 -10.95
N GLY A 43 9.91 -1.80 -11.44
CA GLY A 43 11.09 -2.14 -10.65
C GLY A 43 12.05 -3.00 -11.47
N GLU A 44 12.98 -3.66 -10.78
CA GLU A 44 14.01 -4.47 -11.40
C GLU A 44 13.51 -5.82 -11.96
N ASN A 45 12.37 -6.32 -11.46
CA ASN A 45 11.82 -7.61 -11.87
C ASN A 45 10.27 -7.61 -11.90
N GLN A 46 9.69 -8.70 -12.41
CA GLN A 46 8.24 -8.96 -12.42
C GLN A 46 7.88 -10.21 -11.60
N ALA A 47 8.73 -10.60 -10.66
CA ALA A 47 8.51 -11.74 -9.78
C ALA A 47 7.57 -11.33 -8.64
N PHE A 48 6.26 -11.37 -8.88
CA PHE A 48 5.26 -10.90 -7.91
C PHE A 48 5.28 -11.62 -6.55
N THR A 49 5.98 -12.73 -6.39
CA THR A 49 6.13 -13.43 -5.10
C THR A 49 7.35 -12.98 -4.31
N ASP A 50 8.25 -12.21 -4.92
CA ASP A 50 9.43 -11.63 -4.30
C ASP A 50 9.01 -10.40 -3.49
N MET A 51 8.56 -10.64 -2.26
CA MET A 51 8.06 -9.60 -1.37
C MET A 51 8.30 -9.96 0.10
N ASP A 52 8.52 -8.93 0.92
CA ASP A 52 8.48 -9.05 2.37
C ASP A 52 7.02 -9.00 2.84
N LYS A 53 6.49 -10.18 3.19
CA LYS A 53 5.11 -10.30 3.69
C LYS A 53 5.03 -9.75 5.11
N VAL A 54 3.98 -8.96 5.36
CA VAL A 54 3.69 -8.40 6.68
C VAL A 54 2.29 -8.84 7.10
N GLU A 55 2.20 -9.53 8.23
CA GLU A 55 0.93 -9.92 8.83
C GLU A 55 0.24 -8.70 9.45
N ILE A 56 -1.06 -8.53 9.23
CA ILE A 56 -1.83 -7.38 9.74
C ILE A 56 -1.70 -7.28 11.28
N SER A 57 -1.66 -8.43 11.98
CA SER A 57 -1.49 -8.50 13.43
C SER A 57 -0.15 -7.97 13.95
N THR A 58 0.81 -7.72 13.06
CA THR A 58 2.16 -7.24 13.39
C THR A 58 2.37 -5.75 13.09
N LEU A 59 1.39 -5.09 12.44
CA LEU A 59 1.40 -3.65 12.21
C LEU A 59 1.19 -2.89 13.54
N ARG A 60 1.77 -1.70 13.65
CA ARG A 60 1.69 -0.85 14.86
C ARG A 60 0.94 0.44 14.66
#